data_AF-A0A0F9T8U4-F1
#
_entry.id   AF-A0A0F9T8U4-F1
#
_cell.length_a   1.000
_cell.length_b   1.000
_cell.length_c   1.000
_cell.angle_alpha   90.00
_cell.angle_beta   90.00
_cell.angle_gamma   90.00
#
_symmetry.space_group_name_H-M   'P 1'
#
loop_
_entity.id
_entity.type
_entity.pdbx_description
1 polymer ?
#
loop_
_entity_poly.entity_id
_entity_poly.type
_entity_poly.pdbx_seq_one_letter_code
_entity_poly.pdbx_strand_id
1 'polypeptide(L)'
;MTENQPTYVSFQPAAALTDMYVASMDDRQYRAYWQLVFFLYCNNGWIEFDYEVLAEVCHCSTVLEFNEKVWPKIKRKFQVQGLTTIRAKHLCGKINSRPTPRTRFVTHSRVTKELLRAQKSMQDKRRAGVMSGKVRRTLFKQRCEQTPTALQQSEVTKRKAKIRDSSNSKEPKLSVSDFASWRLKFIPTLEDIIKVHTKSDRSAFVNLTNWLIEEIVQERFTIKIFERVLGHAEASKKHGIKPVAYFFSTLRREIGYQRKLK
;
A
#
# COMPACT_ATOMS: atom_id res chain seq x y z
N MET A 1 -9.88 40.24 -19.15
CA MET A 1 -10.38 39.26 -18.17
C MET A 1 -9.18 38.74 -17.40
N THR A 2 -8.95 39.23 -16.18
CA THR A 2 -7.87 38.76 -15.32
C THR A 2 -8.27 37.41 -14.75
N GLU A 3 -7.65 36.33 -15.23
CA GLU A 3 -7.78 35.02 -14.61
C GLU A 3 -7.46 35.14 -13.13
N ASN A 4 -8.44 34.83 -12.28
CA ASN A 4 -8.24 34.69 -10.83
C ASN A 4 -7.26 33.53 -10.62
N GLN A 5 -5.96 33.84 -10.58
CA GLN A 5 -4.97 32.88 -10.15
C GLN A 5 -5.32 32.48 -8.72
N PRO A 6 -5.34 31.17 -8.41
CA PRO A 6 -5.64 30.71 -7.06
C PRO A 6 -4.66 31.33 -6.08
N THR A 7 -5.17 32.02 -5.07
CA THR A 7 -4.38 32.55 -3.96
C THR A 7 -3.83 31.36 -3.17
N TYR A 8 -2.58 31.00 -3.42
CA TYR A 8 -1.94 29.91 -2.69
C TYR A 8 -1.74 30.34 -1.23
N VAL A 9 -2.38 29.63 -0.30
CA VAL A 9 -2.12 29.77 1.13
C VAL A 9 -0.76 29.14 1.41
N SER A 10 0.22 29.95 1.78
CA SER A 10 1.51 29.45 2.23
C SER A 10 1.31 28.63 3.51
N PHE A 11 1.54 27.32 3.44
CA PHE A 11 1.54 26.48 4.63
C PHE A 11 2.74 26.86 5.50
N GLN A 12 2.49 27.59 6.59
CA GLN A 12 3.50 27.88 7.63
C GLN A 12 3.18 27.04 8.87
N PRO A 13 3.87 25.93 9.10
CA PRO A 13 3.71 25.17 10.33
C PRO A 13 4.09 26.03 11.53
N ALA A 14 3.32 26.00 12.60
CA ALA A 14 3.65 26.75 13.83
C ALA A 14 5.07 26.43 14.35
N ALA A 15 5.52 25.19 14.16
CA ALA A 15 6.88 24.77 14.52
C ALA A 15 7.99 25.43 13.67
N ALA A 16 7.67 25.92 12.47
CA ALA A 16 8.60 26.65 11.61
C ALA A 16 8.87 28.06 12.16
N LEU A 17 7.85 28.68 12.76
CA LEU A 17 7.95 30.03 13.35
C LEU A 17 8.88 30.06 14.56
N THR A 18 9.00 28.93 15.28
CA THR A 18 9.86 28.82 16.46
C THR A 18 11.28 28.33 16.16
N ASP A 19 11.54 27.81 14.96
CA ASP A 19 12.84 27.26 14.59
C ASP A 19 13.72 28.38 14.00
N MET A 20 14.58 28.98 14.82
CA MET A 20 15.48 30.08 14.42
C MET A 20 16.29 29.76 13.16
N TYR A 21 16.63 28.49 12.94
CA TYR A 21 17.38 28.10 11.75
C TYR A 21 16.54 28.26 10.49
N VAL A 22 15.29 27.83 10.53
CA VAL A 22 14.32 27.95 9.43
C VAL A 22 13.95 29.41 9.23
N ALA A 23 13.81 30.20 10.30
CA ALA A 23 13.58 31.64 10.23
C ALA A 23 14.73 32.41 9.57
N SER A 24 15.96 31.87 9.56
CA SER A 24 17.14 32.46 8.91
C SER A 24 17.31 32.09 7.43
N MET A 25 16.36 31.34 6.86
CA MET A 25 16.36 30.95 5.44
C MET A 25 15.71 32.06 4.61
N ASP A 26 16.22 32.28 3.39
CA ASP A 26 15.49 33.07 2.40
C ASP A 26 14.25 32.30 1.89
N ASP A 27 13.37 32.99 1.17
CA ASP A 27 12.12 32.39 0.65
C ASP A 27 12.36 31.17 -0.24
N ARG A 28 13.46 31.15 -1.00
CA ARG A 28 13.80 30.03 -1.90
C ARG A 28 14.23 28.80 -1.09
N GLN A 29 15.12 28.99 -0.13
CA GLN A 29 15.61 27.97 0.80
C GLN A 29 14.46 27.42 1.65
N TYR A 30 13.59 28.30 2.15
CA TYR A 30 12.42 27.93 2.92
C TYR A 30 11.46 27.06 2.10
N ARG A 31 11.17 27.46 0.85
CA ARG A 31 10.33 26.69 -0.07
C ARG A 31 10.93 25.32 -0.38
N ALA A 32 12.21 25.26 -0.75
CA ALA A 32 12.92 24.02 -1.04
C ALA A 32 12.94 23.08 0.17
N TYR A 33 13.17 23.62 1.37
CA TYR A 33 13.12 22.85 2.62
C TYR A 33 11.76 22.15 2.81
N TRP A 34 10.66 22.90 2.71
CA TRP A 34 9.31 22.33 2.90
C TRP A 34 8.90 21.39 1.78
N GLN A 35 9.31 21.67 0.54
CA GLN A 35 9.06 20.81 -0.59
C GLN A 35 9.71 19.43 -0.40
N LEU A 36 10.96 19.39 0.06
CA LEU A 36 11.64 18.14 0.42
C LEU A 36 10.97 17.44 1.61
N VAL A 37 10.57 18.18 2.65
CA VAL A 37 9.86 17.59 3.80
C VAL A 37 8.55 16.94 3.36
N PHE A 38 7.76 17.61 2.51
CA PHE A 38 6.53 17.07 1.96
C PHE A 38 6.80 15.83 1.09
N PHE A 39 7.79 15.92 0.20
CA PHE A 39 8.18 14.78 -0.64
C PHE A 39 8.59 13.57 0.20
N LEU A 40 9.29 13.77 1.32
CA LEU A 40 9.63 12.70 2.25
C LEU A 40 8.39 12.07 2.90
N TYR A 41 7.37 12.83 3.25
CA TYR A 41 6.10 12.24 3.74
C TYR A 41 5.43 11.37 2.67
N CYS A 42 5.45 11.81 1.41
CA CYS A 42 4.91 11.04 0.29
C CYS A 42 5.72 9.78 -0.03
N ASN A 43 7.04 9.81 0.18
CA ASN A 43 7.96 8.74 -0.18
C ASN A 43 8.47 7.92 1.02
N ASN A 44 7.62 7.69 2.02
CA ASN A 44 7.94 6.85 3.19
C ASN A 44 9.21 7.28 3.97
N GLY A 45 9.56 8.56 3.91
CA GLY A 45 10.59 9.18 4.75
C GLY A 45 12.00 9.14 4.18
N TRP A 46 12.17 8.79 2.91
CA TRP A 46 13.48 8.80 2.25
C TRP A 46 13.38 9.28 0.80
N ILE A 47 14.49 9.84 0.29
CA ILE A 47 14.70 10.21 -1.10
C ILE A 47 16.14 9.88 -1.47
N GLU A 48 16.39 9.48 -2.71
CA GLU A 48 17.75 9.25 -3.20
C GLU A 48 18.58 10.55 -3.14
N PHE A 49 19.84 10.45 -2.73
CA PHE A 49 20.75 11.59 -2.70
C PHE A 49 21.42 11.76 -4.06
N ASP A 50 20.68 12.39 -4.96
CA ASP A 50 21.14 12.85 -6.27
C ASP A 50 20.81 14.34 -6.40
N TYR A 51 21.79 15.16 -6.75
CA TYR A 51 21.59 16.61 -6.88
C TYR A 51 20.61 16.97 -7.99
N GLU A 52 20.54 16.17 -9.06
CA GLU A 52 19.60 16.39 -10.16
C GLU A 52 18.17 16.18 -9.68
N VAL A 53 17.91 15.03 -9.05
CA VAL A 53 16.59 14.69 -8.47
C VAL A 53 16.19 15.70 -7.40
N LEU A 54 17.10 16.10 -6.52
CA LEU A 54 16.81 17.06 -5.46
C LEU A 54 16.52 18.46 -6.02
N ALA A 55 17.26 18.90 -7.05
CA ALA A 55 17.02 20.18 -7.72
C ALA A 55 15.67 20.19 -8.43
N GLU A 56 15.31 19.10 -9.11
CA GLU A 56 14.02 18.92 -9.78
C GLU A 56 12.86 18.96 -8.78
N VAL A 57 12.95 18.20 -7.67
CA VAL A 57 11.92 18.19 -6.62
C VAL A 57 11.74 19.58 -6.00
N CYS A 58 12.81 20.35 -5.85
CA CYS A 58 12.78 21.70 -5.29
C CYS A 58 12.41 22.79 -6.30
N HIS A 59 12.18 22.44 -7.58
CA HIS A 59 11.95 23.37 -8.68
C HIS A 59 13.05 24.44 -8.81
N CYS A 60 14.31 24.03 -8.65
CA CYS A 60 15.45 24.91 -8.91
C CYS A 60 15.74 24.95 -10.42
N SER A 61 16.14 26.11 -10.93
CA SER A 61 16.36 26.32 -12.37
C SER A 61 17.53 25.51 -12.89
N THR A 62 18.57 25.36 -12.05
CA THR A 62 19.78 24.58 -12.36
C THR A 62 20.25 23.79 -11.16
N VAL A 63 20.97 22.69 -11.42
CA VAL A 63 21.61 21.87 -10.40
C VAL A 63 22.67 22.66 -9.63
N LEU A 64 23.38 23.56 -10.31
CA LEU A 64 24.37 24.48 -9.71
C LEU A 64 23.71 25.42 -8.69
N GLU A 65 22.57 26.02 -9.04
CA GLU A 65 21.81 26.87 -8.11
C GLU A 65 21.44 26.12 -6.84
N PHE A 66 20.92 24.89 -6.99
CA PHE A 66 20.56 24.06 -5.85
C PHE A 66 21.78 23.70 -5.00
N ASN A 67 22.85 23.19 -5.62
CA ASN A 67 24.04 22.69 -4.93
C ASN A 67 24.81 23.81 -4.20
N GLU A 68 24.94 24.99 -4.81
CA GLU A 68 25.78 26.07 -4.26
C GLU A 68 25.01 27.01 -3.32
N LYS A 69 23.72 27.28 -3.59
CA LYS A 69 22.97 28.32 -2.85
C LYS A 69 21.96 27.73 -1.87
N VAL A 70 21.22 26.71 -2.29
CA VAL A 70 20.08 26.19 -1.52
C VAL A 70 20.52 25.09 -0.55
N TRP A 71 21.16 24.05 -1.08
CA TRP A 71 21.54 22.84 -0.34
C TRP A 71 22.43 23.13 0.89
N PRO A 72 23.46 23.98 0.83
CA PRO A 72 24.35 24.21 1.98
C PRO A 72 23.62 24.76 3.20
N LYS A 73 22.54 25.52 2.97
CA LYS A 73 21.68 26.09 4.01
C LYS A 73 20.59 25.13 4.47
N ILE A 74 20.06 24.23 3.66
CA ILE A 74 19.01 23.32 4.15
C ILE A 74 19.56 22.00 4.69
N LYS A 75 20.74 21.55 4.22
CA LYS A 75 21.32 20.23 4.54
C LYS A 75 21.49 19.97 6.04
N ARG A 76 21.63 21.00 6.89
CA ARG A 76 21.79 20.81 8.34
C ARG A 76 20.56 20.19 9.02
N LYS A 77 19.38 20.30 8.40
CA LYS A 77 18.13 19.67 8.90
C LYS A 77 17.94 18.25 8.35
N PHE A 78 18.75 17.83 7.39
CA PHE A 78 18.66 16.53 6.77
C PHE A 78 19.82 15.63 7.19
N GLN A 79 19.57 14.33 7.22
CA GLN A 79 20.57 13.31 7.44
C GLN A 79 20.84 12.61 6.11
N VAL A 80 22.04 12.82 5.57
CA VAL A 80 22.52 12.07 4.40
C VAL A 80 23.12 10.77 4.93
N GLN A 81 22.45 9.66 4.64
CA GLN A 81 22.95 8.33 4.99
C GLN A 81 23.61 7.72 3.75
N GLY A 82 24.85 7.29 3.91
CA GLY A 82 25.62 6.56 2.91
C GLY A 82 26.07 5.20 3.43
N LEU A 83 26.74 4.46 2.56
CA LEU A 83 27.35 3.14 2.79
C LEU A 83 28.46 3.16 3.87
N THR A 84 28.14 3.51 5.11
CA THR A 84 28.95 3.16 6.26
C THR A 84 28.25 2.02 6.99
N THR A 85 28.64 0.81 6.57
CA THR A 85 28.59 -0.46 7.29
C THR A 85 27.26 -0.82 7.96
N ILE A 86 26.61 -1.82 7.35
CA ILE A 86 25.44 -2.54 7.84
C ILE A 86 25.64 -2.98 9.31
N ARG A 87 25.15 -2.19 10.25
CA ARG A 87 24.77 -2.64 11.61
C ARG A 87 23.36 -2.21 12.03
N ALA A 88 22.52 -1.81 11.08
CA ALA A 88 21.09 -1.60 11.33
C ALA A 88 20.27 -2.88 11.04
N LYS A 89 20.53 -3.97 11.77
CA LYS A 89 19.75 -5.23 11.62
C LYS A 89 18.32 -5.15 12.16
N HIS A 90 17.91 -4.09 12.87
CA HIS A 90 16.65 -4.12 13.63
C HIS A 90 15.63 -2.99 13.45
N LEU A 91 15.90 -1.91 12.70
CA LEU A 91 15.00 -0.75 12.68
C LEU A 91 14.18 -0.55 11.39
N CYS A 92 14.35 -1.37 10.35
CA CYS A 92 13.63 -1.19 9.08
C CYS A 92 12.91 -2.48 8.64
N GLY A 93 11.76 -2.71 9.27
CA GLY A 93 10.88 -3.84 8.97
C GLY A 93 10.10 -3.63 7.67
N LYS A 94 10.35 -4.53 6.69
CA LYS A 94 9.45 -4.92 5.59
C LYS A 94 8.78 -3.77 4.81
N ILE A 95 9.57 -2.95 4.12
CA ILE A 95 9.10 -2.18 2.96
C ILE A 95 9.66 -2.87 1.72
N ASN A 96 8.79 -3.25 0.79
CA ASN A 96 9.06 -4.17 -0.34
C ASN A 96 9.87 -3.56 -1.51
N SER A 97 10.52 -2.42 -1.29
CA SER A 97 11.42 -1.80 -2.27
C SER A 97 12.56 -1.17 -1.49
N ARG A 98 13.48 -2.00 -1.00
CA ARG A 98 14.70 -1.49 -0.37
C ARG A 98 15.56 -0.83 -1.46
N PRO A 99 16.08 0.39 -1.24
CA PRO A 99 17.12 0.93 -2.10
C PRO A 99 18.28 -0.07 -2.14
N THR A 100 18.84 -0.25 -3.34
CA THR A 100 20.00 -1.13 -3.50
C THR A 100 21.13 -0.65 -2.59
N PRO A 101 22.01 -1.53 -2.10
CA PRO A 101 23.03 -1.16 -1.12
C PRO A 101 23.99 -0.05 -1.60
N ARG A 102 23.94 0.41 -2.86
CA ARG A 102 24.90 1.39 -3.41
C ARG A 102 24.42 2.84 -3.38
N THR A 103 23.14 3.10 -3.14
CA THR A 103 22.57 4.45 -3.24
C THR A 103 22.58 5.18 -1.89
N ARG A 104 23.11 6.41 -1.88
CA ARG A 104 23.00 7.34 -0.73
C ARG A 104 21.56 7.88 -0.69
N PHE A 105 21.05 8.18 0.50
CA PHE A 105 19.70 8.70 0.64
C PHE A 105 19.62 9.79 1.71
N VAL A 106 18.66 10.70 1.54
CA VAL A 106 18.37 11.80 2.45
C VAL A 106 17.16 11.43 3.29
N THR A 107 17.24 11.69 4.59
CA THR A 107 16.14 11.55 5.53
C THR A 107 16.01 12.80 6.39
N HIS A 108 14.84 12.99 7.00
CA HIS A 108 14.61 14.08 7.94
C HIS A 108 14.15 13.49 9.28
N SER A 109 14.92 13.71 10.35
CA SER A 109 14.73 13.06 11.66
C SER A 109 13.30 13.17 12.19
N ARG A 110 12.68 14.36 12.05
CA ARG A 110 11.28 14.57 12.46
C ARG A 110 10.30 13.75 11.62
N VAL A 111 10.46 13.76 10.29
CA VAL A 111 9.57 13.03 9.37
C VAL A 111 9.67 11.54 9.65
N THR A 112 10.89 11.02 9.80
CA THR A 112 11.12 9.61 10.15
C THR A 112 10.46 9.25 11.49
N LYS A 113 10.59 10.08 12.53
CA LYS A 113 9.94 9.83 13.83
C LYS A 113 8.41 9.84 13.71
N GLU A 114 7.84 10.80 12.99
CA GLU A 114 6.39 10.91 12.80
C GLU A 114 5.83 9.72 11.99
N LEU A 115 6.51 9.32 10.91
CA LEU A 115 6.15 8.13 10.13
C LEU A 115 6.22 6.85 10.95
N LEU A 116 7.27 6.67 11.76
CA LEU A 116 7.40 5.52 12.66
C LEU A 116 6.28 5.49 13.72
N ARG A 117 5.92 6.65 14.30
CA ARG A 117 4.80 6.77 15.23
C ARG A 117 3.47 6.43 14.56
N ALA A 118 3.23 6.94 13.36
CA ALA A 118 2.02 6.64 12.59
C ALA A 118 1.93 5.14 12.25
N GLN A 119 3.03 4.54 11.81
CA GLN A 119 3.10 3.11 11.52
C GLN A 119 2.84 2.26 12.76
N LYS A 120 3.46 2.61 13.90
CA LYS A 120 3.22 1.94 15.17
C LYS A 120 1.75 2.05 15.60
N SER A 121 1.17 3.26 15.52
CA SER A 121 -0.24 3.49 15.82
C SER A 121 -1.16 2.63 14.95
N MET A 122 -0.89 2.51 13.64
CA MET A 122 -1.65 1.63 12.76
C MET A 122 -1.51 0.15 13.15
N GLN A 123 -0.30 -0.29 13.53
CA GLN A 123 -0.07 -1.66 13.99
C GLN A 123 -0.79 -1.95 15.31
N ASP A 124 -0.78 -1.01 16.25
CA ASP A 124 -1.45 -1.14 17.54
C ASP A 124 -2.97 -1.19 17.37
N LYS A 125 -3.54 -0.34 16.51
CA LYS A 125 -4.97 -0.41 16.11
C LYS A 125 -5.32 -1.77 15.51
N ARG A 126 -4.45 -2.32 14.65
CA ARG A 126 -4.64 -3.68 14.08
C ARG A 126 -4.61 -4.75 15.15
N ARG A 127 -3.64 -4.71 16.06
CA ARG A 127 -3.52 -5.66 17.18
C ARG A 127 -4.74 -5.60 18.11
N ALA A 128 -5.18 -4.40 18.45
CA ALA A 128 -6.39 -4.18 19.25
C ALA A 128 -7.64 -4.76 18.57
N GLY A 129 -7.79 -4.56 17.26
CA GLY A 129 -8.88 -5.16 16.47
C GLY A 129 -8.86 -6.69 16.49
N VAL A 130 -7.68 -7.31 16.31
CA VAL A 130 -7.52 -8.77 16.36
C VAL A 130 -7.85 -9.31 17.77
N MET A 131 -7.36 -8.65 18.82
CA MET A 131 -7.63 -9.05 20.20
C MET A 131 -9.12 -8.93 20.54
N SER A 132 -9.77 -7.82 20.17
CA SER A 132 -11.21 -7.65 20.32
C SER A 132 -12.00 -8.74 19.57
N GLY A 133 -11.58 -9.07 18.35
CA GLY A 133 -12.18 -10.15 17.57
C GLY A 133 -11.98 -11.54 18.18
N LYS A 134 -10.86 -11.79 18.88
CA LYS A 134 -10.65 -13.03 19.64
C LYS A 134 -11.58 -13.10 20.85
N VAL A 135 -11.66 -12.03 21.64
CA VAL A 135 -12.55 -11.96 22.82
C VAL A 135 -14.02 -12.23 22.43
N ARG A 136 -14.50 -11.58 21.36
CA ARG A 136 -15.87 -11.82 20.84
C ARG A 136 -16.11 -13.27 20.43
N ARG A 137 -15.13 -13.92 19.80
CA ARG A 137 -15.22 -15.34 19.41
C ARG A 137 -15.26 -16.26 20.63
N THR A 138 -14.45 -15.98 21.66
CA THR A 138 -14.44 -16.75 22.90
C THR A 138 -15.77 -16.61 23.65
N LEU A 139 -16.28 -15.38 23.80
CA LEU A 139 -17.58 -15.14 24.44
C LEU A 139 -18.74 -15.82 23.69
N PHE A 140 -18.73 -15.77 22.35
CA PHE A 140 -19.72 -16.45 21.54
C PHE A 140 -19.67 -17.97 21.75
N LYS A 141 -18.46 -18.56 21.78
CA LYS A 141 -18.27 -20.00 22.03
C LYS A 141 -18.80 -20.41 23.41
N GLN A 142 -18.47 -19.65 24.46
CA GLN A 142 -18.99 -19.89 25.82
C GLN A 142 -20.51 -19.82 25.88
N ARG A 143 -21.13 -18.87 25.16
CA ARG A 143 -22.60 -18.76 25.10
C ARG A 143 -23.26 -19.95 24.40
N CYS A 144 -22.66 -20.43 23.31
CA CYS A 144 -23.15 -21.63 22.63
C CYS A 144 -23.01 -22.90 23.48
N GLU A 145 -21.92 -23.04 24.24
CA GLU A 145 -21.68 -24.20 25.12
C GLU A 145 -22.67 -24.27 26.30
N GLN A 146 -23.22 -23.14 26.74
CA GLN A 146 -24.24 -23.08 27.79
C GLN A 146 -25.67 -23.35 27.29
N THR A 147 -25.85 -23.56 25.98
CA THR A 147 -27.15 -23.97 25.42
C THR A 147 -27.12 -25.50 25.29
N PRO A 148 -27.87 -26.26 26.11
CA PRO A 148 -27.88 -27.71 26.01
C PRO A 148 -28.33 -28.13 24.61
N THR A 149 -27.46 -28.84 23.91
CA THR A 149 -27.64 -29.22 22.51
C THR A 149 -28.63 -30.39 22.42
N ALA A 150 -29.78 -30.13 21.81
CA ALA A 150 -30.48 -31.14 21.03
C ALA A 150 -30.15 -30.91 19.55
N LEU A 151 -29.64 -31.98 18.91
CA LEU A 151 -29.62 -32.28 17.48
C LEU A 151 -28.39 -31.92 16.62
N GLN A 152 -27.83 -33.03 16.14
CA GLN A 152 -27.38 -33.35 14.77
C GLN A 152 -25.99 -32.88 14.31
N GLN A 153 -25.08 -33.85 14.41
CA GLN A 153 -23.82 -33.95 13.69
C GLN A 153 -24.09 -34.22 12.21
N SER A 154 -23.60 -33.35 11.32
CA SER A 154 -23.44 -33.67 9.90
C SER A 154 -21.96 -33.64 9.54
N GLU A 155 -21.41 -34.82 9.25
CA GLU A 155 -20.05 -35.03 8.75
C GLU A 155 -19.82 -34.30 7.42
N VAL A 156 -18.71 -33.55 7.32
CA VAL A 156 -18.27 -32.94 6.05
C VAL A 156 -16.88 -33.48 5.71
N THR A 157 -16.85 -34.28 4.66
CA THR A 157 -15.71 -34.99 4.08
C THR A 157 -14.70 -34.03 3.44
N LYS A 158 -13.42 -34.15 3.80
CA LYS A 158 -12.30 -33.38 3.23
C LYS A 158 -11.69 -34.14 2.04
N ARG A 159 -11.74 -33.56 0.83
CA ARG A 159 -10.93 -34.02 -0.33
C ARG A 159 -9.88 -32.96 -0.68
N LYS A 160 -8.60 -33.38 -0.69
CA LYS A 160 -7.45 -32.60 -1.17
C LYS A 160 -7.21 -32.94 -2.64
N ALA A 161 -7.19 -31.95 -3.52
CA ALA A 161 -6.76 -32.10 -4.91
C ALA A 161 -5.43 -31.37 -5.12
N LYS A 162 -4.49 -32.09 -5.75
CA LYS A 162 -3.14 -31.65 -6.13
C LYS A 162 -3.20 -31.24 -7.60
N ILE A 163 -2.89 -29.99 -7.93
CA ILE A 163 -2.80 -29.52 -9.31
C ILE A 163 -1.41 -28.94 -9.52
N ARG A 164 -0.75 -29.50 -10.54
CA ARG A 164 0.48 -29.05 -11.20
C ARG A 164 0.02 -28.24 -12.41
N ASP A 165 0.75 -27.19 -12.80
CA ASP A 165 1.19 -27.02 -14.19
C ASP A 165 2.02 -25.76 -14.38
N SER A 166 2.98 -25.89 -15.29
CA SER A 166 4.05 -24.96 -15.62
C SER A 166 4.02 -24.74 -17.14
N SER A 167 3.98 -23.49 -17.59
CA SER A 167 4.36 -23.15 -18.97
C SER A 167 4.96 -21.75 -18.99
N ASN A 168 6.22 -21.68 -19.43
CA ASN A 168 7.04 -20.49 -19.50
C ASN A 168 6.91 -19.88 -20.90
N SER A 169 6.28 -18.71 -21.01
CA SER A 169 6.46 -17.81 -22.15
C SER A 169 6.87 -16.45 -21.61
N LYS A 170 7.93 -15.87 -22.17
CA LYS A 170 8.47 -14.57 -21.73
C LYS A 170 7.50 -13.47 -22.14
N GLU A 171 6.64 -13.08 -21.21
CA GLU A 171 5.74 -11.94 -21.36
C GLU A 171 6.48 -10.62 -21.08
N PRO A 172 6.06 -9.52 -21.73
CA PRO A 172 6.66 -8.19 -21.56
C PRO A 172 6.51 -7.68 -20.13
N LYS A 173 7.56 -7.01 -19.63
CA LYS A 173 7.56 -6.40 -18.29
C LYS A 173 6.58 -5.22 -18.25
N LEU A 174 5.49 -5.40 -17.52
CA LEU A 174 4.46 -4.38 -17.34
C LEU A 174 4.86 -3.28 -16.38
N SER A 175 4.35 -2.08 -16.64
CA SER A 175 4.61 -0.88 -15.87
C SER A 175 3.64 -0.75 -14.68
N VAL A 176 4.04 0.01 -13.66
CA VAL A 176 3.22 0.26 -12.46
C VAL A 176 1.89 0.97 -12.81
N SER A 177 1.88 1.79 -13.87
CA SER A 177 0.67 2.51 -14.31
C SER A 177 -0.42 1.59 -14.84
N ASP A 178 -0.05 0.45 -15.43
CA ASP A 178 -1.00 -0.51 -15.98
C ASP A 178 -1.86 -1.14 -14.87
N PHE A 179 -1.29 -1.36 -13.69
CA PHE A 179 -2.01 -1.91 -12.53
C PHE A 179 -3.07 -0.98 -11.97
N ALA A 180 -2.79 0.33 -11.95
CA ALA A 180 -3.77 1.32 -11.49
C ALA A 180 -4.99 1.36 -12.42
N SER A 181 -4.75 1.30 -13.73
CA SER A 181 -5.81 1.23 -14.75
C SER A 181 -6.68 -0.02 -14.59
N TRP A 182 -6.05 -1.18 -14.41
CA TRP A 182 -6.78 -2.44 -14.17
C TRP A 182 -7.60 -2.40 -12.90
N ARG A 183 -7.07 -1.90 -11.79
CA ARG A 183 -7.80 -1.82 -10.52
C ARG A 183 -9.06 -0.96 -10.63
N LEU A 184 -8.99 0.14 -11.38
CA LEU A 184 -10.13 1.04 -11.58
C LEU A 184 -11.24 0.41 -12.43
N LYS A 185 -10.90 -0.41 -13.42
CA LYS A 185 -11.87 -1.06 -14.30
C LYS A 185 -12.43 -2.36 -13.72
N PHE A 186 -11.58 -3.16 -13.09
CA PHE A 186 -11.89 -4.54 -12.70
C PHE A 186 -13.00 -4.66 -11.64
N ILE A 187 -13.00 -3.80 -10.62
CA ILE A 187 -14.03 -3.86 -9.57
C ILE A 187 -15.41 -3.49 -10.14
N PRO A 188 -15.60 -2.36 -10.85
CA PRO A 188 -16.87 -2.07 -11.51
C PRO A 188 -17.35 -3.18 -12.45
N THR A 189 -16.45 -3.78 -13.25
CA THR A 189 -16.82 -4.90 -14.12
C THR A 189 -17.29 -6.12 -13.34
N LEU A 190 -16.63 -6.47 -12.23
CA LEU A 190 -17.11 -7.55 -11.34
C LEU A 190 -18.46 -7.25 -10.71
N GLU A 191 -18.70 -6.00 -10.30
CA GLU A 191 -19.98 -5.57 -9.71
C GLU A 191 -21.12 -5.59 -10.73
N ASP A 192 -20.82 -5.33 -12.01
CA ASP A 192 -21.78 -5.40 -13.11
C ASP A 192 -22.13 -6.86 -13.46
N ILE A 193 -21.13 -7.74 -13.54
CA ILE A 193 -21.33 -9.16 -13.84
C ILE A 193 -22.09 -9.86 -12.69
N ILE A 194 -21.62 -9.65 -11.45
CA ILE A 194 -22.21 -10.22 -10.25
C ILE A 194 -22.83 -9.10 -9.42
N LYS A 195 -24.15 -8.96 -9.49
CA LYS A 195 -24.89 -7.95 -8.71
C LYS A 195 -24.51 -8.04 -7.23
N VAL A 196 -23.86 -6.98 -6.74
CA VAL A 196 -23.45 -6.87 -5.35
C VAL A 196 -24.59 -6.31 -4.50
N HIS A 197 -25.01 -7.07 -3.50
CA HIS A 197 -26.08 -6.66 -2.59
C HIS A 197 -25.58 -6.17 -1.23
N THR A 198 -24.37 -6.58 -0.80
CA THR A 198 -23.88 -6.28 0.55
C THR A 198 -22.54 -5.54 0.55
N LYS A 199 -22.29 -4.76 1.62
CA LYS A 199 -20.98 -4.15 1.87
C LYS A 199 -19.86 -5.19 2.01
N SER A 200 -20.19 -6.40 2.48
CA SER A 200 -19.25 -7.52 2.58
C SER A 200 -18.81 -8.04 1.22
N ASP A 201 -19.69 -8.09 0.23
CA ASP A 201 -19.35 -8.55 -1.12
C ASP A 201 -18.40 -7.56 -1.80
N ARG A 202 -18.69 -6.25 -1.72
CA ARG A 202 -17.77 -5.20 -2.21
C ARG A 202 -16.40 -5.32 -1.58
N SER A 203 -16.36 -5.50 -0.26
CA SER A 203 -15.11 -5.71 0.47
C SER A 203 -14.39 -6.99 0.01
N ALA A 204 -15.12 -8.05 -0.33
CA ALA A 204 -14.54 -9.29 -0.85
C ALA A 204 -13.92 -9.07 -2.24
N PHE A 205 -14.56 -8.33 -3.14
CA PHE A 205 -14.01 -7.99 -4.46
C PHE A 205 -12.76 -7.11 -4.37
N VAL A 206 -12.76 -6.12 -3.47
CA VAL A 206 -11.55 -5.33 -3.19
C VAL A 206 -10.41 -6.23 -2.68
N ASN A 207 -10.71 -7.17 -1.77
CA ASN A 207 -9.70 -8.09 -1.25
C ASN A 207 -9.19 -9.05 -2.33
N LEU A 208 -10.06 -9.53 -3.22
CA LEU A 208 -9.67 -10.34 -4.39
C LEU A 208 -8.74 -9.56 -5.31
N THR A 209 -9.08 -8.31 -5.64
CA THR A 209 -8.29 -7.45 -6.52
C THR A 209 -6.89 -7.21 -5.95
N ASN A 210 -6.81 -6.86 -4.66
CA ASN A 210 -5.52 -6.66 -3.99
C ASN A 210 -4.69 -7.96 -3.95
N TRP A 211 -5.33 -9.11 -3.74
CA TRP A 211 -4.65 -10.40 -3.77
C TRP A 211 -4.09 -10.71 -5.16
N LEU A 212 -4.86 -10.50 -6.23
CA LEU A 212 -4.37 -10.71 -7.60
C LEU A 212 -3.17 -9.82 -7.91
N ILE A 213 -3.21 -8.54 -7.51
CA ILE A 213 -2.08 -7.62 -7.67
C ILE A 213 -0.85 -8.13 -6.91
N GLU A 214 -1.01 -8.58 -5.65
CA GLU A 214 0.09 -9.13 -4.86
C GLU A 214 0.72 -10.37 -5.53
N GLU A 215 -0.08 -11.27 -6.11
CA GLU A 215 0.42 -12.48 -6.77
C GLU A 215 1.06 -12.16 -8.15
N ILE A 216 0.60 -11.13 -8.87
CA ILE A 216 1.28 -10.67 -10.10
C ILE A 216 2.63 -10.03 -9.79
N VAL A 217 2.71 -9.21 -8.73
CA VAL A 217 3.99 -8.63 -8.26
C VAL A 217 4.97 -9.72 -7.82
N GLN A 218 4.46 -10.85 -7.33
CA GLN A 218 5.27 -12.04 -7.01
C GLN A 218 5.56 -12.93 -8.23
N GLU A 219 5.21 -12.49 -9.44
CA GLU A 219 5.41 -13.21 -10.70
C GLU A 219 4.72 -14.59 -10.73
N ARG A 220 3.69 -14.80 -9.90
CA ARG A 220 2.90 -16.05 -9.88
C ARG A 220 1.76 -16.05 -10.87
N PHE A 221 1.22 -14.88 -11.18
CA PHE A 221 0.20 -14.69 -12.18
C PHE A 221 0.62 -13.63 -13.20
N THR A 222 0.06 -13.73 -14.40
CA THR A 222 0.14 -12.72 -15.44
C THR A 222 -1.13 -11.87 -15.43
N ILE A 223 -1.16 -10.75 -16.16
CA ILE A 223 -2.35 -9.87 -16.22
C ILE A 223 -3.58 -10.58 -16.80
N LYS A 224 -3.38 -11.59 -17.65
CA LYS A 224 -4.44 -12.44 -18.19
C LYS A 224 -5.28 -13.14 -17.10
N ILE A 225 -4.78 -13.19 -15.86
CA ILE A 225 -5.57 -13.71 -14.73
C ILE A 225 -6.83 -12.90 -14.49
N PHE A 226 -6.83 -11.58 -14.75
CA PHE A 226 -8.03 -10.75 -14.57
C PHE A 226 -9.14 -11.19 -15.53
N GLU A 227 -8.82 -11.41 -16.81
CA GLU A 227 -9.76 -11.92 -17.82
C GLU A 227 -10.31 -13.30 -17.42
N ARG A 228 -9.43 -14.21 -16.98
CA ARG A 228 -9.84 -15.53 -16.49
C ARG A 228 -10.79 -15.43 -15.28
N VAL A 229 -10.51 -14.53 -14.34
CA VAL A 229 -11.37 -14.30 -13.17
C VAL A 229 -12.72 -13.70 -13.59
N LEU A 230 -12.77 -12.79 -14.55
CA LEU A 230 -14.01 -12.29 -15.11
C LEU A 230 -14.82 -13.41 -15.80
N GLY A 231 -14.16 -14.31 -16.53
CA GLY A 231 -14.82 -15.49 -17.10
C GLY A 231 -15.46 -16.40 -16.04
N HIS A 232 -14.79 -16.61 -14.90
CA HIS A 232 -15.40 -17.33 -13.77
C HIS A 232 -16.58 -16.56 -13.15
N ALA A 233 -16.53 -15.23 -13.14
CA ALA A 233 -17.63 -14.40 -12.67
C ALA A 233 -18.86 -14.55 -13.58
N GLU A 234 -18.68 -14.51 -14.90
CA GLU A 234 -19.76 -14.72 -15.87
C GLU A 234 -20.37 -16.12 -15.74
N ALA A 235 -19.53 -17.15 -15.62
CA ALA A 235 -20.00 -18.53 -15.41
C ALA A 235 -20.85 -18.65 -14.12
N SER A 236 -20.47 -17.93 -13.06
CA SER A 236 -21.18 -17.95 -11.78
C SER A 236 -22.60 -17.36 -11.85
N LYS A 237 -22.88 -16.48 -12.82
CA LYS A 237 -24.19 -15.86 -13.01
C LYS A 237 -25.29 -16.89 -13.31
N LYS A 238 -24.93 -18.00 -13.95
CA LYS A 238 -25.85 -19.11 -14.27
C LYS A 238 -26.26 -19.89 -13.01
N HIS A 239 -25.57 -19.72 -11.89
CA HIS A 239 -25.83 -20.42 -10.63
C HIS A 239 -26.62 -19.54 -9.65
N GLY A 240 -27.95 -19.57 -9.84
CA GLY A 240 -28.98 -18.75 -9.18
C GLY A 240 -28.70 -18.21 -7.77
N ILE A 241 -28.95 -18.99 -6.71
CA ILE A 241 -29.27 -18.46 -5.37
C ILE A 241 -28.11 -17.71 -4.69
N LYS A 242 -26.84 -17.99 -5.05
CA LYS A 242 -25.66 -17.34 -4.44
C LYS A 242 -24.48 -17.24 -5.43
N PRO A 243 -24.55 -16.38 -6.45
CA PRO A 243 -23.52 -16.30 -7.49
C PRO A 243 -22.16 -15.91 -6.90
N VAL A 244 -22.14 -14.98 -5.94
CA VAL A 244 -20.91 -14.57 -5.23
C VAL A 244 -20.25 -15.76 -4.52
N ALA A 245 -21.02 -16.60 -3.83
CA ALA A 245 -20.47 -17.73 -3.09
C ALA A 245 -19.91 -18.81 -4.05
N TYR A 246 -20.63 -19.08 -5.13
CA TYR A 246 -20.20 -20.01 -6.17
C TYR A 246 -18.92 -19.51 -6.87
N PHE A 247 -18.87 -18.22 -7.19
CA PHE A 247 -17.70 -17.55 -7.77
C PHE A 247 -16.46 -17.74 -6.90
N PHE A 248 -16.53 -17.37 -5.61
CA PHE A 248 -15.38 -17.52 -4.71
C PHE A 248 -15.00 -18.98 -4.43
N SER A 249 -15.96 -19.90 -4.44
CA SER A 249 -15.68 -21.34 -4.36
C SER A 249 -14.86 -21.82 -5.58
N THR A 250 -15.25 -21.37 -6.76
CA THR A 250 -14.57 -21.68 -8.03
C THR A 250 -13.16 -21.11 -8.04
N LEU A 251 -12.98 -19.84 -7.67
CA LEU A 251 -11.66 -19.22 -7.56
C LEU A 251 -10.75 -19.94 -6.56
N ARG A 252 -11.31 -20.40 -5.43
CA ARG A 252 -10.56 -21.16 -4.43
C ARG A 252 -10.10 -22.51 -4.99
N ARG A 253 -10.95 -23.18 -5.77
CA ARG A 253 -10.65 -24.49 -6.36
C ARG A 253 -9.65 -24.40 -7.51
N GLU A 254 -9.79 -23.41 -8.39
CA GLU A 254 -9.10 -23.39 -9.69
C GLU A 254 -7.87 -22.48 -9.71
N ILE A 255 -7.91 -21.37 -8.97
CA ILE A 255 -6.83 -20.38 -8.93
C ILE A 255 -6.15 -20.38 -7.55
N GLY A 256 -6.65 -21.19 -6.61
CA GLY A 256 -6.08 -21.29 -5.27
C GLY A 256 -6.32 -20.05 -4.41
N TYR A 257 -7.38 -19.28 -4.68
CA TYR A 257 -7.72 -18.11 -3.87
C TYR A 257 -7.89 -18.49 -2.40
N GLN A 258 -6.97 -18.04 -1.55
CA GLN A 258 -7.07 -18.18 -0.10
C GLN A 258 -7.42 -16.83 0.49
N ARG A 259 -8.64 -16.72 1.01
CA ARG A 259 -9.04 -15.57 1.81
C ARG A 259 -8.05 -15.46 2.97
N LYS A 260 -7.16 -14.46 2.93
CA LYS A 260 -6.36 -14.07 4.09
C LYS A 260 -7.35 -13.68 5.18
N LEU A 261 -7.61 -14.62 6.09
CA LEU A 261 -8.29 -14.34 7.35
C LEU A 261 -7.35 -13.40 8.10
N LYS A 262 -7.59 -12.10 7.96
CA LYS A 262 -6.95 -11.08 8.79
C LYS A 262 -7.36 -11.28 10.26
#